data_AF-A0A1R1IPL7-F1
#
_entry.id   AF-A0A1R1IPL7-F1
#
_cell.length_a   1.000
_cell.length_b   1.000
_cell.length_c   1.000
_cell.angle_alpha   90.00
_cell.angle_beta   90.00
_cell.angle_gamma   90.00
#
_symmetry.space_group_name_H-M   'P 1'
#
loop_
_entity.id
_entity.type
_entity.pdbx_description
1 polymer ?
#
loop_
_entity_poly.entity_id
_entity_poly.type
_entity_poly.pdbx_seq_one_letter_code
_entity_poly.pdbx_strand_id
1 'polypeptide(L)'
;MNPLTEVGANLGAYERSIVRAAAELDVMSLMRDRADIEARAAGFLSPDQHRNLALDLFQRMPTGSELLMQEMQRADALAREAAGLHGRSISELAVEAASLHQRWEEAFRLPSAMETARLYQEQVDALQGQSMLFHDKPGQIMAAMTSMTRPWLNDPMLDHSVLGMMEMQTIGAVLRHSDPFGADIGDLLRPALGDWRDAVMPTVDILTDPVARTALYYENGFSPDLTAFPRGAFVEGMHHAGLDLDSSEDLDDDEADADETLEASFVRNRSAFDQLQRFEVALRRFIDERMTEAFGPDWCITQTPEGTSDNWRQKQATDAKATGAIKPLIEFADFTDYRAIIEKKQNWKTVFAPVFNRSTDIQESFQRLYPVRIATMHARMITQDDEMLLTVETRRILRAIRRA
;
A
#
# COMPACT_ATOMS: atom_id res chain seq x y z
N MET A 1 21.65 -25.67 10.61
CA MET A 1 20.37 -25.40 11.30
C MET A 1 19.72 -24.22 10.61
N ASN A 2 18.43 -24.31 10.27
CA ASN A 2 17.76 -23.39 9.35
C ASN A 2 17.47 -22.04 10.06
N PRO A 3 18.06 -20.91 9.62
CA PRO A 3 17.97 -19.60 10.28
C PRO A 3 16.54 -19.05 10.38
N LEU A 4 15.65 -19.51 9.51
CA LEU A 4 14.25 -19.05 9.43
C LEU A 4 13.36 -19.62 10.54
N THR A 5 13.74 -20.74 11.16
CA THR A 5 12.95 -21.39 12.23
C THR A 5 13.13 -20.73 13.60
N GLU A 6 14.20 -19.96 13.80
CA GLU A 6 14.49 -19.24 15.05
C GLU A 6 13.93 -17.80 15.06
N VAL A 7 13.73 -17.21 13.87
CA VAL A 7 13.16 -15.86 13.69
C VAL A 7 11.68 -15.82 14.10
N GLY A 8 10.90 -16.85 13.74
CA GLY A 8 9.47 -16.93 14.07
C GLY A 8 9.15 -17.16 15.55
N ALA A 9 10.02 -17.85 16.30
CA ALA A 9 9.82 -18.08 17.74
C ALA A 9 10.15 -16.83 18.59
N ASN A 10 11.03 -15.95 18.08
CA ASN A 10 11.48 -14.74 18.79
C ASN A 10 10.55 -13.54 18.59
N LEU A 11 9.90 -13.39 17.43
CA LEU A 11 8.90 -12.33 17.19
C LEU A 11 7.67 -12.45 18.11
N GLY A 12 7.16 -13.68 18.32
CA GLY A 12 6.04 -13.92 19.24
C GLY A 12 6.38 -13.78 20.73
N ALA A 13 7.67 -13.87 21.09
CA ALA A 13 8.14 -13.60 22.46
C ALA A 13 8.33 -12.08 22.72
N TYR A 14 8.64 -11.31 21.68
CA TYR A 14 8.89 -9.86 21.70
C TYR A 14 7.60 -9.03 21.91
N GLU A 15 6.50 -9.37 21.23
CA GLU A 15 5.22 -8.66 21.43
C GLU A 15 4.58 -8.98 22.79
N ARG A 16 4.72 -10.24 23.24
CA ARG A 16 4.34 -10.63 24.61
C ARG A 16 5.25 -9.97 25.65
N SER A 17 6.50 -9.63 25.34
CA SER A 17 7.40 -8.95 26.28
C SER A 17 7.20 -7.44 26.33
N ILE A 18 6.64 -6.77 25.31
CA ILE A 18 6.37 -5.32 25.36
C ILE A 18 5.09 -5.03 26.14
N VAL A 19 4.02 -5.81 25.92
CA VAL A 19 2.78 -5.71 26.70
C VAL A 19 3.01 -6.18 28.14
N ARG A 20 3.88 -7.19 28.34
CA ARG A 20 4.32 -7.63 29.67
C ARG A 20 5.34 -6.68 30.30
N ALA A 21 6.22 -6.00 29.56
CA ALA A 21 7.14 -4.99 30.08
C ALA A 21 6.42 -3.68 30.44
N ALA A 22 5.33 -3.34 29.77
CA ALA A 22 4.45 -2.24 30.19
C ALA A 22 3.70 -2.58 31.50
N ALA A 23 3.33 -3.86 31.70
CA ALA A 23 2.76 -4.36 32.96
C ALA A 23 3.82 -4.65 34.05
N GLU A 24 5.05 -4.98 33.67
CA GLU A 24 6.18 -5.27 34.56
C GLU A 24 7.00 -4.01 34.86
N LEU A 25 6.90 -2.91 34.14
CA LEU A 25 7.49 -1.62 34.53
C LEU A 25 6.86 -1.08 35.83
N ASP A 26 5.62 -1.47 36.14
CA ASP A 26 4.97 -1.27 37.44
C ASP A 26 5.57 -2.19 38.53
N VAL A 27 6.11 -3.35 38.12
CA VAL A 27 6.80 -4.35 38.97
C VAL A 27 8.33 -4.12 39.05
N MET A 28 8.95 -3.42 38.10
CA MET A 28 10.38 -3.09 38.05
C MET A 28 10.76 -2.01 39.07
N SER A 29 9.76 -1.37 39.69
CA SER A 29 9.96 -0.60 40.92
C SER A 29 10.35 -1.47 42.13
N LEU A 30 10.20 -2.81 42.04
CA LEU A 30 10.34 -3.74 43.17
C LEU A 30 11.58 -4.65 43.18
N MET A 31 12.45 -4.69 42.16
CA MET A 31 13.56 -5.67 42.17
C MET A 31 14.94 -5.12 41.77
N ARG A 32 15.94 -5.55 42.55
CA ARG A 32 17.32 -5.10 42.62
C ARG A 32 18.27 -6.17 42.04
N ASP A 33 18.58 -6.16 40.75
CA ASP A 33 19.95 -6.46 40.30
C ASP A 33 20.19 -6.13 38.82
N ARG A 34 21.35 -5.54 38.54
CA ARG A 34 21.70 -4.91 37.25
C ARG A 34 22.37 -5.87 36.27
N ALA A 35 23.02 -6.91 36.78
CA ALA A 35 23.78 -7.87 35.98
C ALA A 35 22.89 -8.77 35.10
N ASP A 36 21.68 -9.10 35.56
CA ASP A 36 20.72 -9.92 34.80
C ASP A 36 20.08 -9.16 33.63
N ILE A 37 20.02 -7.83 33.73
CA ILE A 37 19.51 -6.95 32.67
C ILE A 37 20.54 -6.83 31.54
N GLU A 38 21.83 -6.74 31.88
CA GLU A 38 22.92 -6.52 30.93
C GLU A 38 23.26 -7.80 30.12
N ALA A 39 23.10 -9.01 30.71
CA ALA A 39 23.39 -10.27 30.03
C ALA A 39 22.41 -10.63 28.89
N ARG A 40 21.18 -10.08 28.90
CA ARG A 40 20.14 -10.36 27.88
C ARG A 40 20.09 -9.36 26.73
N ALA A 41 20.77 -8.21 26.85
CA ALA A 41 20.79 -7.18 25.81
C ALA A 41 21.82 -7.44 24.68
N ALA A 42 22.75 -8.37 24.86
CA ALA A 42 23.93 -8.54 23.99
C ALA A 42 23.70 -9.27 22.65
N GLY A 43 22.46 -9.65 22.30
CA GLY A 43 22.13 -10.46 21.11
C GLY A 43 21.26 -9.78 20.05
N PHE A 44 20.89 -8.52 20.23
CA PHE A 44 20.04 -7.78 19.28
C PHE A 44 20.89 -6.91 18.36
N LEU A 45 20.45 -6.75 17.09
CA LEU A 45 20.97 -5.65 16.28
C LEU A 45 20.59 -4.34 16.97
N SER A 46 21.57 -3.48 17.23
CA SER A 46 21.30 -2.17 17.81
C SER A 46 20.47 -1.33 16.83
N PRO A 47 19.73 -0.31 17.33
CA PRO A 47 19.03 0.65 16.47
C PRO A 47 19.92 1.25 15.36
N ASP A 48 21.22 1.41 15.64
CA ASP A 48 22.20 1.87 14.66
C ASP A 48 22.49 0.83 13.56
N GLN A 49 22.37 -0.47 13.84
CA GLN A 49 22.57 -1.52 12.85
C GLN A 49 21.38 -1.65 11.87
N HIS A 50 20.15 -1.39 12.33
CA HIS A 50 19.00 -1.23 11.42
C HIS A 50 19.14 0.04 10.56
N ARG A 51 19.57 1.15 11.17
CA ARG A 51 19.88 2.38 10.42
C ARG A 51 20.97 2.15 9.37
N ASN A 52 21.99 1.37 9.70
CA ASN A 52 23.10 1.09 8.78
C ASN A 52 22.73 0.11 7.66
N LEU A 53 21.80 -0.83 7.90
CA LEU A 53 21.27 -1.70 6.83
C LEU A 53 20.39 -0.92 5.86
N ALA A 54 19.54 -0.03 6.37
CA ALA A 54 18.80 0.93 5.54
C ALA A 54 19.76 1.84 4.75
N LEU A 55 20.85 2.31 5.38
CA LEU A 55 21.91 3.10 4.73
C LEU A 55 22.76 2.28 3.72
N ASP A 56 22.89 0.97 3.87
CA ASP A 56 23.64 0.08 2.96
C ASP A 56 22.81 -0.30 1.72
N LEU A 57 21.49 -0.47 1.88
CA LEU A 57 20.54 -0.54 0.75
C LEU A 57 20.48 0.80 -0.01
N PHE A 58 20.49 1.91 0.72
CA PHE A 58 20.53 3.31 0.27
C PHE A 58 21.83 3.75 -0.43
N GLN A 59 22.93 3.01 -0.29
CA GLN A 59 24.20 3.35 -0.94
C GLN A 59 24.33 2.78 -2.36
N ARG A 60 23.34 2.01 -2.84
CA ARG A 60 23.56 1.15 -4.02
C ARG A 60 22.93 1.60 -5.33
N MET A 61 21.96 2.55 -5.41
CA MET A 61 21.63 3.35 -6.63
C MET A 61 20.65 4.51 -6.31
N PRO A 62 20.94 5.80 -6.63
CA PRO A 62 20.01 6.89 -6.34
C PRO A 62 18.82 6.92 -7.31
N THR A 63 17.63 6.54 -6.82
CA THR A 63 16.33 6.62 -7.52
C THR A 63 15.44 7.73 -6.94
N GLY A 64 14.38 8.15 -7.64
CA GLY A 64 13.57 9.33 -7.24
C GLY A 64 12.88 9.16 -5.90
N SER A 65 12.68 7.91 -5.52
CA SER A 65 12.12 7.49 -4.25
C SER A 65 13.09 7.47 -3.09
N GLU A 66 14.40 7.35 -3.31
CA GLU A 66 15.38 7.49 -2.22
C GLU A 66 15.43 8.93 -1.72
N LEU A 67 15.30 9.89 -2.64
CA LEU A 67 15.13 11.30 -2.32
C LEU A 67 13.81 11.52 -1.56
N LEU A 68 12.69 10.97 -2.06
CA LEU A 68 11.40 11.09 -1.39
C LEU A 68 11.41 10.45 0.01
N MET A 69 11.95 9.24 0.16
CA MET A 69 12.11 8.57 1.45
C MET A 69 13.07 9.31 2.38
N GLN A 70 14.18 9.85 1.87
CA GLN A 70 15.09 10.67 2.65
C GLN A 70 14.39 11.93 3.16
N GLU A 71 13.56 12.55 2.34
CA GLU A 71 12.77 13.71 2.76
C GLU A 71 11.67 13.34 3.75
N MET A 72 10.98 12.21 3.56
CA MET A 72 10.01 11.70 4.55
C MET A 72 10.67 11.34 5.89
N GLN A 73 11.85 10.70 5.86
CA GLN A 73 12.63 10.39 7.06
C GLN A 73 13.16 11.64 7.75
N ARG A 74 13.58 12.65 6.98
CA ARG A 74 13.97 13.95 7.53
C ARG A 74 12.77 14.64 8.16
N ALA A 75 11.63 14.69 7.48
CA ALA A 75 10.40 15.28 8.01
C ALA A 75 9.92 14.56 9.29
N ASP A 76 9.94 13.22 9.32
CA ASP A 76 9.57 12.43 10.50
C ASP A 76 10.58 12.58 11.66
N ALA A 77 11.88 12.61 11.37
CA ALA A 77 12.89 12.91 12.37
C ALA A 77 12.70 14.31 12.98
N LEU A 78 12.41 15.31 12.13
CA LEU A 78 12.08 16.67 12.56
C LEU A 78 10.77 16.69 13.37
N ALA A 79 9.75 15.89 13.02
CA ALA A 79 8.51 15.78 13.79
C ALA A 79 8.70 15.10 15.17
N ARG A 80 9.56 14.09 15.25
CA ARG A 80 9.93 13.42 16.51
C ARG A 80 10.78 14.33 17.39
N GLU A 81 11.69 15.12 16.81
CA GLU A 81 12.47 16.15 17.50
C GLU A 81 11.57 17.28 18.03
N ALA A 82 10.56 17.69 17.25
CA ALA A 82 9.51 18.63 17.66
C ALA A 82 8.70 18.11 18.87
N ALA A 83 8.41 16.82 18.91
CA ALA A 83 7.73 16.17 20.04
C ALA A 83 8.65 16.00 21.27
N GLY A 84 9.96 15.82 21.04
CA GLY A 84 11.01 15.68 22.04
C GLY A 84 11.80 16.98 22.25
N LEU A 85 11.12 18.06 22.64
CA LEU A 85 11.69 19.41 22.78
C LEU A 85 13.04 19.48 23.52
N HIS A 86 14.15 19.49 22.77
CA HIS A 86 15.46 20.02 23.20
C HIS A 86 16.07 20.89 22.07
N GLY A 87 15.78 22.19 22.08
CA GLY A 87 16.63 23.22 21.45
C GLY A 87 16.16 23.87 20.14
N ARG A 88 15.24 23.27 19.40
CA ARG A 88 14.61 23.88 18.19
C ARG A 88 13.11 24.02 18.38
N SER A 89 12.50 25.07 17.83
CA SER A 89 11.05 25.25 17.91
C SER A 89 10.31 24.36 16.88
N ILE A 90 9.10 23.88 17.22
CA ILE A 90 8.24 23.13 16.29
C ILE A 90 8.03 23.90 14.97
N SER A 91 7.95 25.22 15.05
CA SER A 91 7.87 26.11 13.88
C SER A 91 9.12 26.08 13.00
N GLU A 92 10.32 26.04 13.56
CA GLU A 92 11.56 25.94 12.77
C GLU A 92 11.64 24.62 12.01
N LEU A 93 11.24 23.54 12.68
CA LEU A 93 11.23 22.18 12.12
C LEU A 93 10.20 22.06 10.99
N ALA A 94 9.01 22.66 11.15
CA ALA A 94 7.98 22.73 10.10
C ALA A 94 8.44 23.55 8.88
N VAL A 95 9.12 24.69 9.10
CA VAL A 95 9.66 25.51 8.01
C VAL A 95 10.76 24.77 7.25
N GLU A 96 11.63 24.05 7.95
CA GLU A 96 12.70 23.26 7.32
C GLU A 96 12.12 22.13 6.45
N ALA A 97 11.14 21.38 6.96
CA ALA A 97 10.43 20.35 6.19
C ALA A 97 9.73 20.92 4.96
N ALA A 98 9.01 22.05 5.08
CA ALA A 98 8.38 22.72 3.95
C ALA A 98 9.40 23.18 2.89
N SER A 99 10.54 23.72 3.33
CA SER A 99 11.61 24.16 2.41
C SER A 99 12.29 23.00 1.66
N LEU A 100 12.31 21.82 2.25
CA LEU A 100 12.84 20.62 1.61
C LEU A 100 11.86 20.09 0.56
N HIS A 101 10.57 20.00 0.92
CA HIS A 101 9.50 19.63 0.00
C HIS A 101 9.47 20.55 -1.22
N GLN A 102 9.47 21.87 -0.99
CA GLN A 102 9.49 22.87 -2.06
C GLN A 102 10.67 22.69 -3.02
N ARG A 103 11.88 22.41 -2.50
CA ARG A 103 13.06 22.18 -3.36
C ARG A 103 12.95 20.91 -4.20
N TRP A 104 12.32 19.87 -3.66
CA TRP A 104 12.06 18.66 -4.41
C TRP A 104 11.05 18.92 -5.53
N GLU A 105 9.96 19.64 -5.27
CA GLU A 105 8.99 20.01 -6.31
C GLU A 105 9.59 20.92 -7.38
N GLU A 106 10.42 21.91 -6.99
CA GLU A 106 11.11 22.82 -7.91
C GLU A 106 12.11 22.10 -8.84
N ALA A 107 12.51 20.86 -8.54
CA ALA A 107 13.34 20.05 -9.41
C ALA A 107 12.57 19.47 -10.61
N PHE A 108 11.24 19.51 -10.58
CA PHE A 108 10.38 19.02 -11.65
C PHE A 108 10.00 20.14 -12.61
N ARG A 109 9.96 19.81 -13.90
CA ARG A 109 9.47 20.70 -14.96
C ARG A 109 8.50 19.99 -15.87
N LEU A 110 7.78 20.79 -16.66
CA LEU A 110 6.96 20.27 -17.75
C LEU A 110 7.83 20.15 -19.02
N PRO A 111 8.03 18.93 -19.58
CA PRO A 111 8.73 18.77 -20.84
C PRO A 111 7.89 19.23 -22.03
N SER A 112 8.57 19.58 -23.13
CA SER A 112 7.87 19.83 -24.40
C SER A 112 7.38 18.51 -25.00
N ALA A 113 6.31 18.54 -25.80
CA ALA A 113 5.80 17.35 -26.50
C ALA A 113 6.88 16.61 -27.31
N MET A 114 7.79 17.35 -27.94
CA MET A 114 8.87 16.78 -28.75
C MET A 114 9.94 16.12 -27.88
N GLU A 115 10.21 16.67 -26.69
CA GLU A 115 11.10 16.07 -25.70
C GLU A 115 10.49 14.82 -25.07
N THR A 116 9.21 14.86 -24.70
CA THR A 116 8.47 13.70 -24.20
C THR A 116 8.52 12.54 -25.19
N ALA A 117 8.24 12.80 -26.47
CA ALA A 117 8.31 11.78 -27.52
C ALA A 117 9.72 11.19 -27.69
N ARG A 118 10.77 12.03 -27.63
CA ARG A 118 12.16 11.59 -27.69
C ARG A 118 12.51 10.67 -26.51
N LEU A 119 12.24 11.12 -25.29
CA LEU A 119 12.54 10.38 -24.06
C LEU A 119 11.76 9.06 -23.98
N TYR A 120 10.49 9.08 -24.36
CA TYR A 120 9.68 7.87 -24.46
C TYR A 120 10.31 6.85 -25.42
N GLN A 121 10.73 7.28 -26.61
CA GLN A 121 11.35 6.38 -27.59
C GLN A 121 12.70 5.85 -27.10
N GLU A 122 13.52 6.70 -26.47
CA GLU A 122 14.80 6.29 -25.86
C GLU A 122 14.57 5.20 -24.79
N GLN A 123 13.54 5.35 -23.96
CA GLN A 123 13.18 4.38 -22.94
C GLN A 123 12.68 3.06 -23.55
N VAL A 124 11.82 3.12 -24.57
CA VAL A 124 11.34 1.95 -25.31
C VAL A 124 12.50 1.18 -25.94
N ASP A 125 13.45 1.88 -26.55
CA ASP A 125 14.64 1.29 -27.18
C ASP A 125 15.57 0.66 -26.14
N ALA A 126 15.77 1.33 -24.99
CA ALA A 126 16.60 0.86 -23.89
C ALA A 126 16.06 -0.44 -23.26
N LEU A 127 14.74 -0.60 -23.21
CA LEU A 127 14.09 -1.80 -22.68
C LEU A 127 14.11 -3.00 -23.66
N GLN A 128 14.72 -2.85 -24.84
CA GLN A 128 15.01 -3.90 -25.83
C GLN A 128 13.82 -4.82 -26.18
N GLY A 129 12.58 -4.35 -26.06
CA GLY A 129 11.38 -5.18 -26.26
C GLY A 129 11.21 -6.35 -25.27
N GLN A 130 11.94 -6.37 -24.15
CA GLN A 130 11.87 -7.45 -23.15
C GLN A 130 10.65 -7.36 -22.23
N SER A 131 10.03 -6.18 -22.16
CA SER A 131 8.91 -5.98 -21.26
C SER A 131 7.59 -6.11 -22.02
N MET A 132 6.88 -7.22 -21.77
CA MET A 132 5.53 -7.45 -22.28
C MET A 132 4.52 -6.38 -21.81
N LEU A 133 4.87 -5.59 -20.78
CA LEU A 133 4.10 -4.45 -20.28
C LEU A 133 3.86 -3.40 -21.37
N PHE A 134 4.88 -3.02 -22.14
CA PHE A 134 4.84 -1.81 -22.96
C PHE A 134 4.40 -2.05 -24.41
N HIS A 135 3.51 -3.02 -24.67
CA HIS A 135 2.84 -3.11 -25.98
C HIS A 135 1.84 -1.95 -26.12
N ASP A 136 2.39 -0.76 -26.39
CA ASP A 136 1.64 0.47 -26.67
C ASP A 136 0.81 0.28 -27.94
N LYS A 137 -0.48 0.05 -27.76
CA LYS A 137 -1.46 0.21 -28.84
C LYS A 137 -1.96 1.66 -28.80
N PRO A 138 -2.26 2.26 -29.96
CA PRO A 138 -1.37 3.01 -30.84
C PRO A 138 -0.99 4.41 -30.26
N GLY A 139 0.13 4.54 -29.54
CA GLY A 139 0.59 5.85 -29.06
C GLY A 139 -0.17 6.41 -27.86
N GLN A 140 -0.93 5.58 -27.12
CA GLN A 140 -1.77 6.06 -26.02
C GLN A 140 -0.94 6.50 -24.83
N ILE A 141 0.12 5.75 -24.50
CA ILE A 141 1.03 6.09 -23.39
C ILE A 141 1.71 7.42 -23.68
N MET A 142 2.29 7.57 -24.88
CA MET A 142 2.93 8.82 -25.30
C MET A 142 1.94 9.99 -25.32
N ALA A 143 0.70 9.78 -25.79
CA ALA A 143 -0.33 10.81 -25.78
C ALA A 143 -0.67 11.28 -24.35
N ALA A 144 -0.83 10.35 -23.41
CA ALA A 144 -1.05 10.66 -21.99
C ALA A 144 0.11 11.46 -21.39
N MET A 145 1.36 11.04 -21.62
CA MET A 145 2.54 11.76 -21.15
C MET A 145 2.65 13.18 -21.75
N THR A 146 2.20 13.35 -23.00
CA THR A 146 2.21 14.63 -23.70
C THR A 146 1.05 15.55 -23.27
N SER A 147 -0.04 14.97 -22.76
CA SER A 147 -1.20 15.74 -22.27
C SER A 147 -1.06 16.23 -20.83
N MET A 148 -0.06 15.74 -20.09
CA MET A 148 0.26 16.24 -18.76
C MET A 148 0.41 17.77 -18.77
N THR A 149 -0.14 18.41 -17.75
CA THR A 149 -0.10 19.86 -17.53
C THR A 149 0.69 20.23 -16.28
N ARG A 150 0.88 19.28 -15.35
CA ARG A 150 1.67 19.44 -14.14
C ARG A 150 3.14 19.06 -14.35
N PRO A 151 4.11 19.72 -13.69
CA PRO A 151 5.53 19.34 -13.77
C PRO A 151 5.77 17.90 -13.28
N TRP A 152 6.30 17.05 -14.15
CA TRP A 152 6.47 15.61 -13.87
C TRP A 152 7.86 15.07 -14.24
N LEU A 153 8.66 15.83 -14.99
CA LEU A 153 10.00 15.42 -15.39
C LEU A 153 11.05 16.02 -14.46
N ASN A 154 11.81 15.18 -13.78
CA ASN A 154 12.92 15.57 -12.91
C ASN A 154 14.25 15.51 -13.69
N ASP A 155 14.92 16.65 -13.88
CA ASP A 155 16.15 16.71 -14.69
C ASP A 155 17.31 15.85 -14.14
N PRO A 156 17.57 15.84 -12.82
CA PRO A 156 18.50 14.87 -12.23
C PRO A 156 18.14 13.40 -12.44
N MET A 157 16.88 13.07 -12.79
CA MET A 157 16.32 11.72 -12.74
C MET A 157 15.43 11.39 -13.94
N LEU A 158 15.84 11.83 -15.14
CA LEU A 158 15.03 11.75 -16.36
C LEU A 158 14.47 10.35 -16.61
N ASP A 159 15.33 9.33 -16.58
CA ASP A 159 14.96 7.94 -16.88
C ASP A 159 13.91 7.41 -15.90
N HIS A 160 14.00 7.79 -14.62
CA HIS A 160 13.06 7.38 -13.57
C HIS A 160 11.69 8.04 -13.75
N SER A 161 11.64 9.36 -14.01
CA SER A 161 10.38 10.06 -14.28
C SER A 161 9.66 9.49 -15.51
N VAL A 162 10.42 9.20 -16.58
CA VAL A 162 9.88 8.64 -17.83
C VAL A 162 9.37 7.22 -17.60
N LEU A 163 10.18 6.37 -16.95
CA LEU A 163 9.80 4.99 -16.64
C LEU A 163 8.56 4.92 -15.74
N GLY A 164 8.54 5.67 -14.63
CA GLY A 164 7.42 5.70 -13.70
C GLY A 164 6.10 6.09 -14.37
N MET A 165 6.14 7.11 -15.24
CA MET A 165 4.95 7.52 -15.99
C MET A 165 4.54 6.45 -17.01
N MET A 166 5.48 5.85 -17.74
CA MET A 166 5.19 4.76 -18.67
C MET A 166 4.57 3.54 -17.96
N GLU A 167 5.10 3.15 -16.80
CA GLU A 167 4.58 2.05 -15.99
C GLU A 167 3.17 2.33 -15.49
N MET A 168 2.93 3.54 -14.94
CA MET A 168 1.60 3.97 -14.48
C MET A 168 0.56 3.89 -15.61
N GLN A 169 0.87 4.46 -16.79
CA GLN A 169 -0.03 4.42 -17.94
C GLN A 169 -0.28 2.99 -18.42
N THR A 170 0.76 2.15 -18.37
CA THR A 170 0.66 0.74 -18.76
C THR A 170 -0.25 -0.05 -17.82
N ILE A 171 -0.09 0.11 -16.51
CA ILE A 171 -0.95 -0.52 -15.50
C ILE A 171 -2.41 -0.13 -15.77
N GLY A 172 -2.66 1.16 -16.00
CA GLY A 172 -3.96 1.68 -16.41
C GLY A 172 -4.55 0.99 -17.65
N ALA A 173 -3.77 0.90 -18.72
CA ALA A 173 -4.18 0.26 -19.97
C ALA A 173 -4.50 -1.24 -19.78
N VAL A 174 -3.66 -1.96 -19.04
CA VAL A 174 -3.85 -3.38 -18.71
C VAL A 174 -5.15 -3.59 -17.94
N LEU A 175 -5.37 -2.78 -16.89
CA LEU A 175 -6.57 -2.85 -16.07
C LEU A 175 -7.84 -2.37 -16.78
N ARG A 176 -7.75 -1.70 -17.94
CA ARG A 176 -8.91 -1.35 -18.78
C ARG A 176 -9.23 -2.40 -19.84
N HIS A 177 -8.22 -2.98 -20.47
CA HIS A 177 -8.40 -3.73 -21.72
C HIS A 177 -8.23 -5.24 -21.58
N SER A 178 -7.58 -5.72 -20.51
CA SER A 178 -7.31 -7.15 -20.31
C SER A 178 -8.26 -7.80 -19.30
N ASP A 179 -8.24 -9.11 -19.16
CA ASP A 179 -8.91 -9.77 -18.04
C ASP A 179 -8.10 -9.54 -16.74
N PRO A 180 -8.64 -8.92 -15.67
CA PRO A 180 -7.85 -8.55 -14.49
C PRO A 180 -7.09 -9.69 -13.81
N PHE A 181 -7.58 -10.93 -13.95
CA PHE A 181 -6.93 -12.14 -13.45
C PHE A 181 -6.60 -13.13 -14.59
N GLY A 182 -6.38 -12.61 -15.80
CA GLY A 182 -5.83 -13.39 -16.91
C GLY A 182 -4.46 -13.97 -16.57
N ALA A 183 -4.10 -15.08 -17.22
CA ALA A 183 -2.93 -15.90 -16.89
C ALA A 183 -1.60 -15.14 -16.78
N ASP A 184 -1.45 -14.05 -17.52
CA ASP A 184 -0.20 -13.29 -17.61
C ASP A 184 -0.25 -11.96 -16.86
N ILE A 185 -1.41 -11.55 -16.33
CA ILE A 185 -1.56 -10.21 -15.73
C ILE A 185 -0.84 -10.09 -14.39
N GLY A 186 -0.84 -11.14 -13.57
CA GLY A 186 -0.02 -11.15 -12.34
C GLY A 186 1.47 -10.96 -12.65
N ASP A 187 1.98 -11.68 -13.66
CA ASP A 187 3.38 -11.56 -14.10
C ASP A 187 3.70 -10.19 -14.66
N LEU A 188 2.71 -9.56 -15.30
CA LEU A 188 2.82 -8.21 -15.85
C LEU A 188 2.89 -7.14 -14.75
N LEU A 189 2.11 -7.28 -13.68
CA LEU A 189 2.03 -6.27 -12.61
C LEU A 189 3.17 -6.39 -11.58
N ARG A 190 3.74 -7.58 -11.36
CA ARG A 190 4.76 -7.81 -10.32
C ARG A 190 6.02 -6.94 -10.43
N PRO A 191 6.57 -6.65 -11.62
CA PRO A 191 7.72 -5.74 -11.74
C PRO A 191 7.44 -4.33 -11.19
N ALA A 192 6.19 -3.88 -11.24
CA ALA A 192 5.80 -2.55 -10.83
C ALA A 192 5.24 -2.51 -9.39
N LEU A 193 4.47 -3.53 -8.98
CA LEU A 193 3.78 -3.56 -7.67
C LEU A 193 4.45 -4.47 -6.64
N GLY A 194 5.59 -5.07 -6.98
CA GLY A 194 6.27 -6.07 -6.18
C GLY A 194 5.69 -7.47 -6.26
N ASP A 195 6.48 -8.47 -5.87
CA ASP A 195 6.11 -9.88 -5.78
C ASP A 195 5.74 -10.24 -4.34
N TRP A 196 4.44 -10.45 -4.10
CA TRP A 196 3.90 -10.66 -2.76
C TRP A 196 3.57 -12.12 -2.45
N ARG A 197 3.84 -13.06 -3.37
CA ARG A 197 3.40 -14.46 -3.24
C ARG A 197 3.86 -15.11 -1.94
N ASP A 198 5.08 -14.79 -1.53
CA ASP A 198 5.72 -15.30 -0.31
C ASP A 198 5.84 -14.22 0.79
N ALA A 199 5.11 -13.11 0.68
CA ALA A 199 5.17 -12.01 1.64
C ALA A 199 4.73 -12.48 3.03
N VAL A 200 5.61 -12.28 4.00
CA VAL A 200 5.33 -12.49 5.42
C VAL A 200 4.45 -11.35 5.91
N MET A 201 3.41 -11.68 6.68
CA MET A 201 2.54 -10.66 7.26
C MET A 201 3.36 -9.75 8.19
N PRO A 202 3.41 -8.43 7.91
CA PRO A 202 4.17 -7.49 8.70
C PRO A 202 3.53 -7.29 10.08
N THR A 203 4.36 -6.93 11.06
CA THR A 203 3.90 -6.58 12.41
C THR A 203 3.17 -5.25 12.40
N VAL A 204 2.33 -5.00 13.42
CA VAL A 204 1.48 -3.80 13.46
C VAL A 204 2.29 -2.51 13.51
N ASP A 205 3.47 -2.52 14.15
CA ASP A 205 4.37 -1.37 14.19
C ASP A 205 4.82 -0.94 12.79
N ILE A 206 5.24 -1.89 11.94
CA ILE A 206 5.60 -1.62 10.53
C ILE A 206 4.42 -0.99 9.79
N LEU A 207 3.21 -1.51 10.01
CA LEU A 207 2.02 -1.03 9.30
C LEU A 207 1.59 0.39 9.71
N THR A 208 1.93 0.80 10.93
CA THR A 208 1.55 2.11 11.46
C THR A 208 2.53 3.24 11.15
N ASP A 209 3.79 2.92 10.84
CA ASP A 209 4.82 3.89 10.45
C ASP A 209 4.85 4.01 8.91
N PRO A 210 4.56 5.18 8.32
CA PRO A 210 4.53 5.36 6.86
C PRO A 210 5.88 5.09 6.20
N VAL A 211 7.01 5.39 6.86
CA VAL A 211 8.35 5.14 6.30
C VAL A 211 8.64 3.64 6.30
N ALA A 212 8.35 2.95 7.41
CA ALA A 212 8.56 1.51 7.50
C ALA A 212 7.66 0.75 6.51
N ARG A 213 6.44 1.24 6.28
CA ARG A 213 5.50 0.65 5.33
C ARG A 213 5.96 0.84 3.88
N THR A 214 6.44 2.02 3.49
CA THR A 214 7.07 2.23 2.18
C THR A 214 8.30 1.34 2.00
N ALA A 215 9.17 1.22 3.00
CA ALA A 215 10.32 0.32 2.95
C ALA A 215 9.91 -1.15 2.73
N LEU A 216 8.86 -1.61 3.42
CA LEU A 216 8.27 -2.94 3.21
C LEU A 216 7.84 -3.13 1.75
N TYR A 217 7.22 -2.12 1.13
CA TYR A 217 6.81 -2.21 -0.28
C TYR A 217 8.00 -2.39 -1.21
N TYR A 218 9.08 -1.63 -0.98
CA TYR A 218 10.28 -1.69 -1.80
C TYR A 218 11.03 -3.02 -1.60
N GLU A 219 11.07 -3.54 -0.37
CA GLU A 219 11.61 -4.88 -0.06
C GLU A 219 10.86 -6.00 -0.80
N ASN A 220 9.54 -5.83 -1.01
CA ASN A 220 8.73 -6.74 -1.83
C ASN A 220 8.82 -6.42 -3.33
N GLY A 221 9.62 -5.44 -3.76
CA GLY A 221 9.89 -5.13 -5.17
C GLY A 221 8.92 -4.13 -5.82
N PHE A 222 8.21 -3.32 -5.03
CA PHE A 222 7.44 -2.20 -5.58
C PHE A 222 8.37 -1.22 -6.31
N SER A 223 8.00 -0.87 -7.55
CA SER A 223 8.72 0.11 -8.38
C SER A 223 8.47 1.50 -7.82
N PRO A 224 9.49 2.15 -7.28
CA PRO A 224 9.26 3.36 -6.53
C PRO A 224 9.22 4.60 -7.46
N ASP A 225 9.53 4.40 -8.74
CA ASP A 225 9.35 5.39 -9.80
C ASP A 225 7.86 5.66 -10.09
N LEU A 226 6.96 4.73 -9.74
CA LEU A 226 5.51 4.91 -9.89
C LEU A 226 4.94 6.10 -9.11
N THR A 227 5.61 6.49 -8.03
CA THR A 227 5.10 7.45 -7.03
C THR A 227 6.09 8.57 -6.74
N ALA A 228 7.23 8.61 -7.42
CA ALA A 228 8.25 9.64 -7.29
C ALA A 228 7.92 10.91 -8.09
N PHE A 229 6.71 11.44 -7.92
CA PHE A 229 6.20 12.63 -8.60
C PHE A 229 5.57 13.62 -7.61
N PRO A 230 5.67 14.94 -7.86
CA PRO A 230 4.87 15.92 -7.14
C PRO A 230 3.40 15.54 -7.16
N ARG A 231 2.66 15.84 -6.09
CA ARG A 231 1.30 15.30 -5.89
C ARG A 231 0.40 15.57 -7.08
N GLY A 232 0.42 16.81 -7.60
CA GLY A 232 -0.39 17.18 -8.76
C GLY A 232 -0.08 16.33 -10.00
N ALA A 233 1.19 16.05 -10.28
CA ALA A 233 1.60 15.20 -11.39
C ALA A 233 1.28 13.72 -11.17
N PHE A 234 1.38 13.23 -9.94
CA PHE A 234 0.96 11.87 -9.59
C PHE A 234 -0.54 11.67 -9.84
N VAL A 235 -1.38 12.59 -9.33
CA VAL A 235 -2.85 12.54 -9.49
C VAL A 235 -3.25 12.69 -10.95
N GLU A 236 -2.68 13.66 -11.68
CA GLU A 236 -2.95 13.81 -13.12
C GLU A 236 -2.50 12.59 -13.93
N GLY A 237 -1.36 11.98 -13.57
CA GLY A 237 -0.88 10.75 -14.16
C GLY A 237 -1.86 9.58 -13.94
N MET A 238 -2.37 9.41 -12.72
CA MET A 238 -3.38 8.42 -12.36
C MET A 238 -4.69 8.63 -13.15
N HIS A 239 -5.10 9.89 -13.32
CA HIS A 239 -6.25 10.27 -14.12
C HIS A 239 -6.11 9.85 -15.59
N HIS A 240 -5.00 10.21 -16.22
CA HIS A 240 -4.71 9.81 -17.60
C HIS A 240 -4.54 8.29 -17.74
N ALA A 241 -3.98 7.65 -16.71
CA ALA A 241 -3.90 6.20 -16.60
C ALA A 241 -5.27 5.58 -16.33
N GLY A 242 -6.37 6.37 -16.23
CA GLY A 242 -7.71 5.90 -15.95
C GLY A 242 -7.77 5.00 -14.72
N LEU A 243 -6.92 5.29 -13.74
CA LEU A 243 -6.84 4.61 -12.47
C LEU A 243 -7.76 5.24 -11.43
N ASP A 244 -8.13 6.52 -11.60
CA ASP A 244 -9.14 7.20 -10.81
C ASP A 244 -10.45 6.39 -10.72
N LEU A 245 -10.96 6.27 -9.50
CA LEU A 245 -12.24 5.64 -9.23
C LEU A 245 -13.25 6.74 -8.90
N ASP A 246 -14.11 7.09 -9.87
CA ASP A 246 -15.36 7.86 -9.71
C ASP A 246 -15.48 8.70 -8.42
N SER A 247 -14.46 9.52 -8.13
CA SER A 247 -14.60 10.66 -7.24
C SER A 247 -15.33 11.67 -8.10
N SER A 248 -16.66 11.65 -7.94
CA SER A 248 -17.58 12.71 -8.34
C SER A 248 -16.86 14.04 -8.50
N GLU A 249 -16.82 14.54 -9.75
CA GLU A 249 -16.95 15.93 -10.23
C GLU A 249 -16.46 17.15 -9.40
N ASP A 250 -15.82 16.98 -8.24
CA ASP A 250 -15.58 18.03 -7.24
C ASP A 250 -14.22 17.85 -6.52
N LEU A 251 -13.17 17.38 -7.21
CA LEU A 251 -11.84 17.81 -6.79
C LEU A 251 -11.69 19.22 -7.35
N ASP A 252 -12.05 20.23 -6.56
CA ASP A 252 -11.72 21.62 -6.88
C ASP A 252 -10.22 21.67 -7.23
N ASP A 253 -9.85 22.36 -8.31
CA ASP A 253 -8.44 22.51 -8.75
C ASP A 253 -7.53 22.98 -7.59
N ASP A 254 -8.10 23.65 -6.59
CA ASP A 254 -7.46 24.08 -5.35
C ASP A 254 -7.03 22.93 -4.40
N GLU A 255 -7.64 21.73 -4.45
CA GLU A 255 -7.24 20.56 -3.64
C GLU A 255 -6.02 19.81 -4.22
N ALA A 256 -5.77 19.93 -5.54
CA ALA A 256 -4.59 19.35 -6.21
C ALA A 256 -3.35 20.25 -6.13
N ASP A 257 -3.56 21.56 -5.92
CA ASP A 257 -2.54 22.59 -5.69
C ASP A 257 -2.28 22.86 -4.19
N ALA A 258 -2.91 22.09 -3.30
CA ALA A 258 -2.55 22.11 -1.89
C ALA A 258 -1.12 21.56 -1.75
N ASP A 259 -0.18 22.45 -1.44
CA ASP A 259 1.11 22.14 -0.82
C ASP A 259 0.91 21.01 0.21
N GLU A 260 1.87 20.10 0.41
CA GLU A 260 1.73 18.86 1.21
C GLU A 260 1.60 19.17 2.71
N THR A 261 0.54 19.90 3.03
CA THR A 261 0.08 20.41 4.28
C THR A 261 -0.70 19.29 4.97
N LEU A 262 -0.95 19.48 6.27
CA LEU A 262 -1.79 18.58 7.05
C LEU A 262 -3.15 18.35 6.37
N GLU A 263 -3.68 19.34 5.64
CA GLU A 263 -4.94 19.26 4.90
C GLU A 263 -4.86 18.28 3.71
N ALA A 264 -3.80 18.32 2.90
CA ALA A 264 -3.59 17.38 1.79
C ALA A 264 -3.50 15.91 2.26
N SER A 265 -2.89 15.69 3.44
CA SER A 265 -2.86 14.38 4.11
C SER A 265 -4.26 13.91 4.55
N PHE A 266 -5.09 14.83 5.07
CA PHE A 266 -6.49 14.51 5.40
C PHE A 266 -7.32 14.20 4.15
N VAL A 267 -7.13 14.93 3.05
CA VAL A 267 -7.81 14.65 1.77
C VAL A 267 -7.46 13.24 1.27
N ARG A 268 -6.16 12.87 1.27
CA ARG A 268 -5.72 11.53 0.87
C ARG A 268 -6.30 10.45 1.76
N ASN A 269 -6.30 10.64 3.09
CA ASN A 269 -6.90 9.70 4.04
C ASN A 269 -8.41 9.53 3.80
N ARG A 270 -9.13 10.62 3.54
CA ARG A 270 -10.57 10.62 3.25
C ARG A 270 -10.87 9.84 1.97
N SER A 271 -10.10 10.10 0.91
CA SER A 271 -10.23 9.38 -0.37
C SER A 271 -9.96 7.89 -0.20
N ALA A 272 -8.84 7.52 0.44
CA ALA A 272 -8.50 6.13 0.72
C ALA A 272 -9.57 5.41 1.55
N PHE A 273 -10.13 6.08 2.55
CA PHE A 273 -11.21 5.53 3.37
C PHE A 273 -12.49 5.29 2.55
N ASP A 274 -12.96 6.27 1.78
CA ASP A 274 -14.16 6.12 0.93
C ASP A 274 -13.98 4.98 -0.09
N GLN A 275 -12.84 4.95 -0.78
CA GLN A 275 -12.51 3.93 -1.75
C GLN A 275 -12.51 2.53 -1.12
N LEU A 276 -11.84 2.36 0.00
CA LEU A 276 -11.74 1.09 0.69
C LEU A 276 -13.10 0.64 1.26
N GLN A 277 -13.89 1.58 1.78
CA GLN A 277 -15.25 1.29 2.26
C GLN A 277 -16.15 0.80 1.12
N ARG A 278 -16.15 1.48 -0.02
CA ARG A 278 -16.91 1.06 -1.22
C ARG A 278 -16.43 -0.29 -1.73
N PHE A 279 -15.12 -0.52 -1.75
CA PHE A 279 -14.51 -1.79 -2.11
C PHE A 279 -14.98 -2.93 -1.20
N GLU A 280 -14.85 -2.79 0.12
CA GLU A 280 -15.23 -3.83 1.07
C GLU A 280 -16.73 -4.12 1.02
N VAL A 281 -17.58 -3.11 0.86
CA VAL A 281 -19.04 -3.30 0.68
C VAL A 281 -19.33 -4.09 -0.61
N ALA A 282 -18.72 -3.71 -1.72
CA ALA A 282 -18.94 -4.39 -3.00
C ALA A 282 -18.45 -5.84 -2.97
N LEU A 283 -17.27 -6.08 -2.40
CA LEU A 283 -16.69 -7.41 -2.23
C LEU A 283 -17.55 -8.28 -1.30
N ARG A 284 -17.98 -7.74 -0.17
CA ARG A 284 -18.85 -8.45 0.79
C ARG A 284 -20.15 -8.89 0.14
N ARG A 285 -20.82 -7.97 -0.59
CA ARG A 285 -22.05 -8.27 -1.33
C ARG A 285 -21.82 -9.37 -2.36
N PHE A 286 -20.75 -9.25 -3.15
CA PHE A 286 -20.39 -10.26 -4.15
C PHE A 286 -20.18 -11.65 -3.53
N ILE A 287 -19.41 -11.72 -2.42
CA ILE A 287 -19.19 -12.99 -1.70
C ILE A 287 -20.53 -13.57 -1.23
N ASP A 288 -21.38 -12.78 -0.57
CA ASP A 288 -22.64 -13.26 -0.04
C ASP A 288 -23.58 -13.79 -1.13
N GLU A 289 -23.72 -13.03 -2.23
CA GLU A 289 -24.57 -13.43 -3.36
C GLU A 289 -24.09 -14.75 -3.99
N ARG A 290 -22.79 -14.86 -4.32
CA ARG A 290 -22.27 -16.04 -5.01
C ARG A 290 -22.19 -17.26 -4.11
N MET A 291 -21.90 -17.08 -2.83
CA MET A 291 -21.88 -18.17 -1.86
C MET A 291 -23.30 -18.66 -1.54
N THR A 292 -24.27 -17.75 -1.43
CA THR A 292 -25.69 -18.10 -1.26
C THR A 292 -26.23 -18.87 -2.46
N GLU A 293 -25.87 -18.45 -3.68
CA GLU A 293 -26.25 -19.14 -4.90
C GLU A 293 -25.69 -20.57 -4.98
N ALA A 294 -24.43 -20.77 -4.60
CA ALA A 294 -23.77 -22.07 -4.71
C ALA A 294 -24.08 -23.04 -3.55
N PHE A 295 -24.24 -22.52 -2.32
CA PHE A 295 -24.30 -23.35 -1.10
C PHE A 295 -25.56 -23.10 -0.26
N GLY A 296 -26.43 -22.18 -0.66
CA GLY A 296 -27.63 -21.80 0.06
C GLY A 296 -27.42 -20.75 1.16
N PRO A 297 -28.50 -20.27 1.79
CA PRO A 297 -28.46 -19.14 2.74
C PRO A 297 -27.64 -19.42 4.01
N ASP A 298 -27.43 -20.69 4.36
CA ASP A 298 -26.65 -21.09 5.54
C ASP A 298 -25.14 -21.23 5.26
N TRP A 299 -24.65 -20.74 4.11
CA TRP A 299 -23.24 -20.82 3.74
C TRP A 299 -22.31 -20.18 4.78
N CYS A 300 -22.73 -19.10 5.45
CA CYS A 300 -21.94 -18.43 6.50
C CYS A 300 -21.57 -19.37 7.66
N ILE A 301 -22.37 -20.44 7.85
CA ILE A 301 -22.19 -21.43 8.92
C ILE A 301 -21.36 -22.62 8.41
N THR A 302 -21.55 -23.00 7.14
CA THR A 302 -21.04 -24.26 6.58
C THR A 302 -19.78 -24.09 5.74
N GLN A 303 -19.55 -22.91 5.17
CA GLN A 303 -18.51 -22.61 4.20
C GLN A 303 -17.50 -21.54 4.65
N THR A 304 -17.51 -21.19 5.94
CA THR A 304 -16.46 -20.35 6.54
C THR A 304 -15.32 -21.21 7.11
N PRO A 305 -14.14 -20.63 7.36
CA PRO A 305 -13.10 -21.28 8.16
C PRO A 305 -13.59 -21.61 9.58
N GLU A 306 -12.91 -22.55 10.24
CA GLU A 306 -13.25 -22.96 11.61
C GLU A 306 -13.16 -21.77 12.57
N GLY A 307 -14.16 -21.60 13.44
CA GLY A 307 -14.24 -20.49 14.41
C GLY A 307 -14.72 -19.15 13.84
N THR A 308 -14.64 -18.91 12.52
CA THR A 308 -15.10 -17.66 11.90
C THR A 308 -16.59 -17.40 12.13
N SER A 309 -17.45 -18.39 11.86
CA SER A 309 -18.90 -18.27 12.08
C SER A 309 -19.27 -17.98 13.53
N ASP A 310 -18.58 -18.62 14.49
CA ASP A 310 -18.85 -18.41 15.92
C ASP A 310 -18.44 -16.99 16.36
N ASN A 311 -17.30 -16.50 15.87
CA ASN A 311 -16.86 -15.13 16.09
C ASN A 311 -17.87 -14.11 15.53
N TRP A 312 -18.39 -14.34 14.32
CA TRP A 312 -19.40 -13.47 13.72
C TRP A 312 -20.71 -13.49 14.51
N ARG A 313 -21.17 -14.66 14.96
CA ARG A 313 -22.35 -14.79 15.84
C ARG A 313 -22.16 -14.03 17.15
N GLN A 314 -20.96 -14.04 17.73
CA GLN A 314 -20.66 -13.27 18.93
C GLN A 314 -20.70 -11.75 18.68
N LYS A 315 -20.12 -11.27 17.57
CA LYS A 315 -20.18 -9.86 17.15
C LYS A 315 -21.64 -9.44 16.89
N GLN A 316 -22.41 -10.25 16.16
CA GLN A 316 -23.83 -10.03 15.88
C GLN A 316 -24.67 -9.98 17.14
N ALA A 317 -24.48 -10.92 18.08
CA ALA A 317 -25.22 -10.92 19.34
C ALA A 317 -24.91 -9.69 20.20
N THR A 318 -23.67 -9.19 20.14
CA THR A 318 -23.28 -7.93 20.80
C THR A 318 -23.96 -6.72 20.15
N ASP A 319 -23.92 -6.62 18.82
CA ASP A 319 -24.56 -5.52 18.08
C ASP A 319 -26.09 -5.52 18.25
N ALA A 320 -26.73 -6.69 18.16
CA ALA A 320 -28.18 -6.83 18.32
C ALA A 320 -28.65 -6.43 19.73
N LYS A 321 -27.84 -6.67 20.77
CA LYS A 321 -28.13 -6.18 22.13
C LYS A 321 -28.06 -4.65 22.22
N ALA A 322 -27.17 -4.02 21.45
CA ALA A 322 -26.99 -2.58 21.46
C ALA A 322 -28.00 -1.83 20.58
N THR A 323 -28.34 -2.38 19.41
CA THR A 323 -29.17 -1.72 18.39
C THR A 323 -30.62 -2.21 18.35
N GLY A 324 -30.89 -3.40 18.91
CA GLY A 324 -32.21 -4.06 18.83
C GLY A 324 -32.50 -4.73 17.48
N ALA A 325 -31.58 -4.69 16.52
CA ALA A 325 -31.74 -5.27 15.19
C ALA A 325 -30.72 -6.40 14.94
N ILE A 326 -31.15 -7.47 14.27
CA ILE A 326 -30.26 -8.56 13.84
C ILE A 326 -29.90 -8.33 12.37
N LYS A 327 -28.63 -8.06 12.10
CA LYS A 327 -28.07 -7.91 10.75
C LYS A 327 -27.52 -9.24 10.22
N PRO A 328 -27.42 -9.46 8.90
CA PRO A 328 -26.82 -10.68 8.32
C PRO A 328 -25.40 -10.97 8.87
N LEU A 329 -25.04 -12.26 9.00
CA LEU A 329 -23.76 -12.67 9.60
C LEU A 329 -22.53 -12.13 8.86
N ILE A 330 -22.61 -12.08 7.52
CA ILE A 330 -21.54 -11.59 6.65
C ILE A 330 -21.20 -10.10 6.88
N GLU A 331 -22.10 -9.30 7.50
CA GLU A 331 -21.80 -7.90 7.88
C GLU A 331 -20.76 -7.80 9.00
N PHE A 332 -20.51 -8.90 9.73
CA PHE A 332 -19.54 -8.96 10.82
C PHE A 332 -18.18 -9.55 10.39
N ALA A 333 -18.05 -9.86 9.10
CA ALA A 333 -16.79 -10.24 8.47
C ALA A 333 -15.83 -9.05 8.43
N ASP A 334 -14.55 -9.33 8.70
CA ASP A 334 -13.47 -8.38 8.50
C ASP A 334 -12.71 -8.63 7.19
N PHE A 335 -11.76 -7.75 6.88
CA PHE A 335 -10.97 -7.82 5.65
C PHE A 335 -10.23 -9.16 5.48
N THR A 336 -9.75 -9.74 6.59
CA THR A 336 -9.00 -11.00 6.55
C THR A 336 -9.90 -12.21 6.33
N ASP A 337 -11.15 -12.13 6.81
CA ASP A 337 -12.15 -13.16 6.56
C ASP A 337 -12.44 -13.33 5.07
N TYR A 338 -12.50 -12.25 4.28
CA TYR A 338 -12.80 -12.34 2.84
C TYR A 338 -11.79 -13.21 2.10
N ARG A 339 -10.50 -12.99 2.36
CA ARG A 339 -9.42 -13.81 1.79
C ARG A 339 -9.58 -15.27 2.20
N ALA A 340 -9.80 -15.54 3.49
CA ALA A 340 -9.92 -16.90 4.00
C ALA A 340 -11.15 -17.65 3.43
N ILE A 341 -12.26 -16.94 3.19
CA ILE A 341 -13.46 -17.48 2.53
C ILE A 341 -13.17 -17.79 1.06
N ILE A 342 -12.49 -16.88 0.35
CA ILE A 342 -12.15 -17.06 -1.08
C ILE A 342 -11.21 -18.25 -1.27
N GLU A 343 -10.18 -18.36 -0.44
CA GLU A 343 -9.14 -19.39 -0.54
C GLU A 343 -9.58 -20.77 -0.03
N LYS A 344 -10.69 -20.86 0.72
CA LYS A 344 -11.20 -22.16 1.20
C LYS A 344 -11.43 -23.09 0.01
N LYS A 345 -10.72 -24.22 0.00
CA LYS A 345 -10.64 -25.17 -1.15
C LYS A 345 -11.96 -25.43 -1.88
N GLN A 346 -13.05 -25.67 -1.14
CA GLN A 346 -14.36 -25.94 -1.75
C GLN A 346 -14.98 -24.69 -2.37
N ASN A 347 -14.88 -23.55 -1.69
CA ASN A 347 -15.37 -22.26 -2.17
C ASN A 347 -14.59 -21.82 -3.40
N TRP A 348 -13.26 -21.94 -3.36
CA TRP A 348 -12.39 -21.66 -4.49
C TRP A 348 -12.84 -22.45 -5.73
N LYS A 349 -12.91 -23.78 -5.62
CA LYS A 349 -13.27 -24.66 -6.74
C LYS A 349 -14.66 -24.37 -7.30
N THR A 350 -15.62 -24.02 -6.46
CA THR A 350 -17.04 -23.93 -6.85
C THR A 350 -17.43 -22.53 -7.29
N VAL A 351 -16.89 -21.50 -6.65
CA VAL A 351 -17.37 -20.11 -6.75
C VAL A 351 -16.31 -19.17 -7.32
N PHE A 352 -15.08 -19.23 -6.78
CA PHE A 352 -14.11 -18.13 -7.00
C PHE A 352 -13.09 -18.39 -8.12
N ALA A 353 -12.77 -19.64 -8.41
CA ALA A 353 -11.85 -19.99 -9.50
C ALA A 353 -12.33 -19.48 -10.88
N PRO A 354 -13.62 -19.52 -11.24
CA PRO A 354 -14.12 -18.94 -12.49
C PRO A 354 -13.94 -17.41 -12.58
N VAL A 355 -13.80 -16.73 -11.44
CA VAL A 355 -13.76 -15.25 -11.35
C VAL A 355 -12.33 -14.74 -11.28
N PHE A 356 -11.50 -15.38 -10.45
CA PHE A 356 -10.13 -14.95 -10.18
C PHE A 356 -9.06 -15.83 -10.82
N ASN A 357 -9.45 -16.93 -11.50
CA ASN A 357 -8.57 -17.84 -12.24
C ASN A 357 -7.53 -18.59 -11.38
N ARG A 358 -6.57 -17.87 -10.78
CA ARG A 358 -5.51 -18.40 -9.90
C ARG A 358 -5.63 -17.82 -8.50
N SER A 359 -5.58 -18.70 -7.50
CA SER A 359 -5.71 -18.30 -6.09
C SER A 359 -4.54 -17.43 -5.63
N THR A 360 -3.35 -17.66 -6.19
CA THR A 360 -2.14 -16.88 -5.91
C THR A 360 -2.31 -15.42 -6.29
N ASP A 361 -2.97 -15.13 -7.40
CA ASP A 361 -3.06 -13.77 -7.92
C ASP A 361 -3.98 -12.90 -7.06
N ILE A 362 -5.13 -13.45 -6.61
CA ILE A 362 -6.03 -12.75 -5.68
C ILE A 362 -5.41 -12.68 -4.28
N GLN A 363 -4.67 -13.71 -3.86
CA GLN A 363 -3.90 -13.68 -2.61
C GLN A 363 -2.92 -12.50 -2.58
N GLU A 364 -2.13 -12.32 -3.64
CA GLU A 364 -1.19 -11.20 -3.77
C GLU A 364 -1.92 -9.85 -3.65
N SER A 365 -3.08 -9.69 -4.31
CA SER A 365 -3.89 -8.48 -4.19
C SER A 365 -4.29 -8.18 -2.74
N PHE A 366 -4.75 -9.18 -1.99
CA PHE A 366 -5.08 -9.01 -0.57
C PHE A 366 -3.84 -8.72 0.28
N GLN A 367 -2.68 -9.30 -0.04
CA GLN A 367 -1.43 -9.04 0.67
C GLN A 367 -0.95 -7.60 0.46
N ARG A 368 -1.03 -7.07 -0.77
CA ARG A 368 -0.72 -5.65 -1.08
C ARG A 368 -1.69 -4.68 -0.41
N LEU A 369 -2.98 -5.02 -0.35
CA LEU A 369 -4.01 -4.18 0.26
C LEU A 369 -3.98 -4.17 1.78
N TYR A 370 -3.46 -5.23 2.43
CA TYR A 370 -3.53 -5.37 3.87
C TYR A 370 -2.83 -4.24 4.64
N PRO A 371 -1.57 -3.85 4.30
CA PRO A 371 -0.92 -2.70 4.92
C PRO A 371 -1.72 -1.41 4.77
N VAL A 372 -2.22 -1.13 3.57
CA VAL A 372 -3.01 0.08 3.27
C VAL A 372 -4.29 0.10 4.10
N ARG A 373 -5.01 -1.03 4.17
CA ARG A 373 -6.24 -1.15 4.96
C ARG A 373 -6.01 -0.87 6.43
N ILE A 374 -4.92 -1.37 7.01
CA ILE A 374 -4.57 -1.11 8.41
C ILE A 374 -4.26 0.38 8.61
N ALA A 375 -3.46 0.99 7.74
CA ALA A 375 -3.16 2.42 7.82
C ALA A 375 -4.44 3.27 7.77
N THR A 376 -5.34 3.00 6.80
CA THR A 376 -6.60 3.72 6.61
C THR A 376 -7.54 3.60 7.80
N MET A 377 -7.78 2.39 8.32
CA MET A 377 -8.73 2.16 9.42
C MET A 377 -8.26 2.69 10.77
N HIS A 378 -6.95 2.92 10.93
CA HIS A 378 -6.35 3.49 12.13
C HIS A 378 -5.99 4.97 11.98
N ALA A 379 -6.51 5.66 10.95
CA ALA A 379 -6.25 7.06 10.66
C ALA A 379 -4.75 7.41 10.64
N ARG A 380 -3.93 6.50 10.09
CA ARG A 380 -2.51 6.74 9.86
C ARG A 380 -2.34 7.51 8.56
N MET A 381 -1.20 8.18 8.42
CA MET A 381 -0.83 8.85 7.19
C MET A 381 -0.80 7.82 6.04
N ILE A 382 -1.49 8.14 4.95
CA ILE A 382 -1.45 7.41 3.68
C ILE A 382 -0.41 8.06 2.77
N THR A 383 0.45 7.26 2.15
CA THR A 383 1.49 7.70 1.20
C THR A 383 1.00 7.58 -0.24
N GLN A 384 1.76 8.10 -1.21
CA GLN A 384 1.45 7.87 -2.63
C GLN A 384 1.60 6.38 -3.01
N ASP A 385 2.50 5.65 -2.36
CA ASP A 385 2.64 4.19 -2.53
C ASP A 385 1.38 3.44 -2.09
N ASP A 386 0.82 3.84 -0.94
CA ASP A 386 -0.46 3.29 -0.48
C ASP A 386 -1.59 3.59 -1.46
N GLU A 387 -1.67 4.83 -1.97
CA GLU A 387 -2.68 5.28 -2.92
C GLU A 387 -2.59 4.51 -4.25
N MET A 388 -1.37 4.26 -4.74
CA MET A 388 -1.13 3.46 -5.94
C MET A 388 -1.56 2.00 -5.74
N LEU A 389 -1.11 1.35 -4.65
CA LEU A 389 -1.47 -0.03 -4.34
C LEU A 389 -2.98 -0.20 -4.13
N LEU A 390 -3.60 0.70 -3.37
CA LEU A 390 -5.04 0.71 -3.13
C LEU A 390 -5.81 0.82 -4.45
N THR A 391 -5.43 1.77 -5.29
CA THR A 391 -6.13 2.06 -6.54
C THR A 391 -6.04 0.91 -7.53
N VAL A 392 -4.84 0.41 -7.75
CA VAL A 392 -4.64 -0.71 -8.68
C VAL A 392 -5.38 -1.95 -8.22
N GLU A 393 -5.21 -2.37 -6.95
CA GLU A 393 -5.75 -3.65 -6.49
C GLU A 393 -7.27 -3.61 -6.29
N THR A 394 -7.83 -2.52 -5.76
CA THR A 394 -9.28 -2.38 -5.66
C THR A 394 -9.92 -2.36 -7.05
N ARG A 395 -9.36 -1.62 -8.01
CA ARG A 395 -9.87 -1.59 -9.40
C ARG A 395 -9.80 -2.96 -10.06
N ARG A 396 -8.68 -3.68 -9.89
CA ARG A 396 -8.47 -5.03 -10.43
C ARG A 396 -9.55 -6.01 -9.92
N ILE A 397 -9.77 -6.04 -8.61
CA ILE A 397 -10.77 -6.93 -7.98
C ILE A 397 -12.19 -6.50 -8.35
N LEU A 398 -12.52 -5.20 -8.25
CA LEU A 398 -13.86 -4.69 -8.58
C LEU A 398 -14.24 -4.99 -10.03
N ARG A 399 -13.30 -4.88 -10.97
CA ARG A 399 -13.54 -5.22 -12.36
C ARG A 399 -13.78 -6.72 -12.58
N ALA A 400 -13.10 -7.58 -11.83
CA ALA A 400 -13.34 -9.03 -11.88
C ALA A 400 -14.74 -9.39 -11.35
N ILE A 401 -15.12 -8.88 -10.17
CA ILE A 401 -16.41 -9.21 -9.56
C ILE A 401 -17.61 -8.59 -10.29
N ARG A 402 -17.44 -7.47 -11.01
CA ARG A 402 -18.50 -6.86 -11.83
C ARG A 402 -18.79 -7.64 -13.12
N ARG A 403 -17.86 -8.49 -13.57
CA ARG A 403 -17.98 -9.30 -14.79
C ARG A 403 -18.52 -10.71 -14.53
N ALA A 404 -18.41 -11.17 -13.29
CA ALA A 404 -18.93 -12.44 -12.80
C ALA A 404 -20.40 -12.29 -12.42
#